data_AF-A0A3D9JQ90-F1
#
_entry.id   AF-A0A3D9JQ90-F1
#
_cell.length_a   1.000
_cell.length_b   1.000
_cell.length_c   1.000
_cell.angle_alpha   90.00
_cell.angle_beta   90.00
_cell.angle_gamma   90.00
#
_symmetry.space_group_name_H-M   'P 1'
#
loop_
_entity.id
_entity.type
_entity.pdbx_description
1 polymer ?
#
loop_
_entity_poly.entity_id
_entity_poly.type
_entity_poly.pdbx_seq_one_letter_code
_entity_poly.pdbx_strand_id
1 'polypeptide(L)' 'MKTIKVTRKDGTMVLKKMGNSMDVINLATAFQTDRINHDGDVTEIILRV' A
#
# COMPACT_ATOMS: atom_id res chain seq x y z
N MET A 1 -7.83 -1.05 13.50
CA MET A 1 -7.88 -2.13 12.47
C MET A 1 -7.04 -1.63 11.32
N LYS A 2 -5.95 -2.32 10.99
CA LYS A 2 -4.99 -1.75 10.03
C LYS A 2 -5.46 -1.92 8.59
N THR A 3 -5.24 -0.90 7.76
CA THR A 3 -5.66 -0.88 6.34
C THR A 3 -4.49 -0.49 5.46
N ILE A 4 -4.36 -1.16 4.31
CA ILE A 4 -3.42 -0.80 3.26
C ILE A 4 -4.20 -0.05 2.18
N LYS A 5 -3.74 1.17 1.90
CA LYS A 5 -4.21 1.98 0.77
C LYS A 5 -3.12 1.95 -0.30
N VAL A 6 -3.43 1.40 -1.46
CA VAL A 6 -2.55 1.46 -2.62
C VAL A 6 -3.08 2.51 -3.57
N THR A 7 -2.28 3.53 -3.85
CA THR A 7 -2.62 4.58 -4.81
C THR A 7 -1.78 4.37 -6.07
N ARG A 8 -2.46 4.11 -7.19
CA ARG A 8 -1.85 4.05 -8.52
C ARG A 8 -1.62 5.46 -9.06
N LYS A 9 -0.67 5.61 -9.99
CA LYS A 9 -0.36 6.91 -10.62
C LYS A 9 -1.53 7.49 -11.42
N ASP A 10 -2.44 6.64 -11.92
CA ASP A 10 -3.68 7.05 -12.58
C ASP A 10 -4.74 7.62 -11.62
N GLY A 11 -4.44 7.70 -10.32
CA GLY A 11 -5.35 8.19 -9.28
C GLY A 11 -6.27 7.10 -8.71
N THR A 12 -6.25 5.88 -9.27
CA THR A 12 -7.06 4.76 -8.76
C THR A 12 -6.56 4.32 -7.39
N MET A 13 -7.49 4.12 -6.47
CA MET A 13 -7.21 3.65 -5.12
C MET A 13 -7.72 2.23 -4.90
N VAL A 14 -6.89 1.40 -4.28
CA VAL A 14 -7.26 0.06 -3.81
C VAL A 14 -7.10 0.03 -2.29
N LEU A 15 -8.19 -0.30 -1.59
CA LEU A 15 -8.21 -0.45 -0.13
C LEU A 15 -8.25 -1.94 0.21
N LYS A 16 -7.25 -2.41 0.96
CA LYS A 16 -7.19 -3.79 1.46
C LYS A 16 -7.09 -3.77 2.98
N LYS A 17 -7.95 -4.52 3.68
CA LYS A 17 -7.78 -4.75 5.13
C LYS A 17 -6.46 -5.48 5.35
N MET A 18 -5.61 -4.96 6.24
CA MET A 18 -4.33 -5.59 6.57
C MET A 18 -4.62 -6.81 7.45
N GLY A 19 -4.39 -8.01 6.92
CA GLY A 19 -4.50 -9.24 7.69
C GLY A 19 -3.25 -9.49 8.52
N ASN A 20 -2.07 -9.24 7.92
CA ASN A 20 -0.75 -9.32 8.56
C ASN A 20 0.23 -8.31 7.94
N SER A 21 1.28 -7.91 8.68
CA SER A 21 2.30 -6.96 8.19
C SER A 21 3.00 -7.40 6.89
N MET A 22 3.04 -8.70 6.61
CA MET A 22 3.60 -9.29 5.39
C MET A 22 2.82 -8.92 4.11
N ASP A 23 1.55 -8.51 4.24
CA ASP A 23 0.75 -8.00 3.11
C ASP A 23 1.37 -6.75 2.48
N VAL A 24 1.98 -5.88 3.29
CA VAL A 24 2.63 -4.64 2.82
C VAL A 24 3.84 -4.96 1.96
N ILE A 25 4.68 -5.89 2.43
CA ILE A 25 5.92 -6.28 1.74
C ILE A 25 5.57 -6.95 0.40
N ASN A 26 4.62 -7.89 0.38
CA ASN A 26 4.20 -8.55 -0.85
C ASN A 26 3.66 -7.56 -1.89
N LEU A 27 2.85 -6.58 -1.46
CA LEU A 27 2.36 -5.52 -2.35
C LEU A 27 3.51 -4.62 -2.83
N ALA A 28 4.40 -4.21 -1.93
CA ALA A 28 5.52 -3.34 -2.26
C ALA A 28 6.53 -3.99 -3.22
N THR A 29 6.62 -5.33 -3.21
CA THR A 29 7.51 -6.09 -4.10
C THR A 29 6.83 -6.44 -5.43
N ALA A 30 5.52 -6.69 -5.42
CA ALA A 30 4.73 -6.99 -6.62
C ALA A 30 4.53 -5.76 -7.52
N PHE A 31 4.60 -4.56 -6.96
CA PHE A 31 4.53 -3.31 -7.70
C PHE A 31 5.85 -2.55 -7.57
N GLN A 32 6.34 -1.92 -8.64
CA GLN A 32 7.47 -0.99 -8.54
C GLN A 32 7.04 0.18 -7.64
N THR A 33 7.36 0.09 -6.36
CA THR A 33 6.86 1.04 -5.37
C THR A 33 7.74 2.28 -5.38
N ASP A 34 7.10 3.45 -5.42
CA ASP A 34 7.79 4.74 -5.31
C ASP A 34 8.01 5.12 -3.85
N ARG A 35 6.95 5.01 -3.04
CA ARG A 35 6.97 5.43 -1.63
C ARG A 35 6.00 4.61 -0.78
N ILE A 36 6.38 4.35 0.47
CA ILE A 36 5.49 3.78 1.48
C ILE A 36 5.40 4.79 2.64
N ASN A 37 4.18 5.18 2.99
CA ASN A 37 3.91 5.95 4.20
C ASN A 37 3.24 5.04 5.22
N HIS A 38 3.70 5.09 6.48
CA HIS A 38 3.03 4.41 7.58
C HIS A 38 2.53 5.46 8.56
N ASP A 39 1.21 5.58 8.69
CA ASP A 39 0.54 6.51 9.60
C ASP A 39 -0.43 5.72 10.50
N GLY A 40 0.09 5.29 11.66
CA GLY A 40 -0.67 4.57 12.68
C GLY A 40 -1.38 3.30 12.16
N ASP A 41 -2.68 3.44 11.92
CA ASP A 41 -3.56 2.36 11.45
C ASP A 41 -3.60 2.23 9.92
N VAL A 42 -3.02 3.17 9.17
CA VAL A 42 -3.03 3.16 7.71
C VAL A 42 -1.60 3.06 7.16
N THR A 43 -1.42 2.15 6.22
CA THR A 43 -0.21 2.09 5.38
C THR A 43 -0.58 2.49 3.97
N GLU A 44 0.02 3.56 3.46
CA GLU A 44 -0.15 3.99 2.08
C GLU A 44 1.04 3.53 1.24
N ILE A 45 0.77 2.85 0.13
CA ILE A 45 1.77 2.43 -0.85
C ILE A 45 1.49 3.20 -2.15
N ILE A 46 2.48 3.96 -2.59
CA ILE A 46 2.43 4.76 -3.82
C ILE A 46 3.28 4.06 -4.86
N LEU A 47 2.71 3.78 -6.04
CA LEU A 47 3.38 3.02 -7.09
C LEU A 47 4.03 3.93 -8.14
N ARG A 48 5.25 3.57 -8.55
CA ARG A 48 5.99 4.17 -9.66
C ARG A 48 5.64 3.37 -10.93
N VAL A 49 4.93 4.01 -11.85
CA VAL A 49 4.81 3.60 -13.25
C VAL A 49 5.21 4.75 -14.14
#